data_AF-A0ABD3E629-F1
#
_entry.id   AF-A0ABD3E629-F1
#
_cell.length_a   1.000
_cell.length_b   1.000
_cell.length_c   1.000
_cell.angle_alpha   90.00
_cell.angle_beta   90.00
_cell.angle_gamma   90.00
#
_symmetry.space_group_name_H-M   'P 1'
#
loop_
_entity.id
_entity.type
_entity.pdbx_description
1 polymer ?
#
loop_
_entity_poly.entity_id
_entity_poly.type
_entity_poly.pdbx_seq_one_letter_code
_entity_poly.pdbx_strand_id
1 'polypeptide(L)'
;MNSQLNYDEQQPLSSPPPHIRLRHRNVPSRLSSLLQSHPKTSLTALATLSFILGYFFRTQTSNPELDLMMHHDFGGKCATPVDSTHVRQTVINHVFNGTIPFDKFPPPHVTPLLHKQWTKGWGSNTAVFEHLIRQTRPKTIIEIGTFLGASATHMARLTRDLGLDTQILCIDDFRGWPGYYDDEKSLKMVNGDSMLLYQFMQNVVETNATGSILFLPFSAGTALSGLCEWGVYGDLVEVDAAHDFHSAWVDINNAYKVLMPGSGVLFGHDYAWDGVRYAVHLFARLKGLNIRLDGEHWVLY
;
A
#
# COMPACT_ATOMS: atom_id res chain seq x y z
N MET A 1 -39.47 35.77 12.61
CA MET A 1 -40.18 34.55 12.16
C MET A 1 -39.12 33.50 11.88
N ASN A 2 -38.93 32.60 12.85
CA ASN A 2 -37.96 31.51 12.80
C ASN A 2 -38.57 30.34 12.03
N SER A 3 -37.87 29.80 11.02
CA SER A 3 -38.17 28.48 10.46
C SER A 3 -37.03 27.53 10.84
N GLN A 4 -37.30 26.72 11.86
CA GLN A 4 -36.48 25.58 12.25
C GLN A 4 -36.71 24.44 11.24
N LEU A 5 -35.63 23.88 10.71
CA LEU A 5 -35.65 22.62 9.99
C LEU A 5 -35.56 21.47 11.00
N ASN A 6 -36.56 20.59 10.95
CA ASN A 6 -36.63 19.34 11.70
C ASN A 6 -35.48 18.41 11.28
N TYR A 7 -34.71 17.92 12.25
CA TYR A 7 -33.84 16.76 12.09
C TYR A 7 -34.67 15.50 12.31
N ASP A 8 -34.60 14.58 11.34
CA ASP A 8 -35.22 13.26 11.42
C ASP A 8 -34.65 12.44 12.59
N GLU A 9 -35.59 11.77 13.25
CA GLU A 9 -35.46 10.84 14.36
C GLU A 9 -34.58 9.64 13.97
N GLN A 10 -33.35 9.57 14.47
CA GLN A 10 -32.60 8.32 14.50
C GLN A 10 -33.14 7.45 15.64
N GLN A 11 -33.77 6.33 15.28
CA GLN A 11 -34.14 5.28 16.21
C GLN A 11 -32.93 4.84 17.05
N PRO A 12 -33.05 4.68 18.38
CA PRO A 12 -31.95 4.22 19.21
C PRO A 12 -31.63 2.75 18.89
N LEU A 13 -30.37 2.51 18.51
CA LEU A 13 -29.78 1.17 18.44
C LEU A 13 -29.95 0.48 19.80
N SER A 14 -30.50 -0.73 19.78
CA SER A 14 -30.69 -1.58 20.95
C SER A 14 -29.38 -1.78 21.72
N SER A 15 -29.45 -1.67 23.05
CA SER A 15 -28.34 -1.93 23.95
C SER A 15 -27.78 -3.35 23.75
N PRO A 16 -26.45 -3.55 23.84
CA PRO A 16 -25.87 -4.88 23.77
C PRO A 16 -26.37 -5.72 24.96
N PRO A 17 -26.63 -7.02 24.78
CA PRO A 17 -27.08 -7.87 25.87
C PRO A 17 -26.02 -7.90 26.99
N PRO A 18 -26.43 -7.99 28.26
CA PRO A 18 -25.49 -8.00 29.37
C PRO A 18 -24.59 -9.22 29.27
N HIS A 19 -23.31 -9.03 29.60
CA HIS A 19 -22.32 -10.10 29.70
C HIS A 19 -22.89 -11.31 30.44
N ILE A 20 -23.04 -12.42 29.71
CA ILE A 20 -23.38 -13.71 30.30
C ILE A 20 -22.19 -14.10 31.20
N ARG A 21 -22.35 -13.91 32.51
CA ARG A 21 -21.53 -14.65 33.48
C ARG A 21 -21.84 -16.12 33.29
N LEU A 22 -20.90 -16.85 32.70
CA LEU A 22 -20.92 -18.31 32.70
C LEU A 22 -20.82 -18.79 34.16
N ARG A 23 -21.99 -18.99 34.77
CA ARG A 23 -22.13 -19.71 36.03
C ARG A 23 -21.82 -21.17 35.71
N HIS A 24 -20.75 -21.72 36.29
CA HIS A 24 -20.58 -23.17 36.33
C HIS A 24 -21.80 -23.78 37.04
N ARG A 25 -22.72 -24.32 36.25
CA ARG A 25 -23.73 -25.24 36.75
C ARG A 25 -23.04 -26.56 36.99
N ASN A 26 -22.91 -26.94 38.26
CA ASN A 26 -22.71 -28.33 38.64
C ASN A 26 -23.91 -29.12 38.13
N VAL A 27 -23.67 -29.94 37.10
CA VAL A 27 -24.63 -30.92 36.60
C VAL A 27 -24.66 -32.07 37.62
N PRO A 28 -25.83 -32.44 38.18
CA PRO A 28 -25.93 -33.66 38.97
C PRO A 28 -25.75 -34.86 38.03
N SER A 29 -24.74 -35.68 38.32
CA SER A 29 -24.52 -36.96 37.65
C SER A 29 -25.64 -37.94 38.00
N ARG A 30 -26.72 -37.92 37.22
CA ARG A 30 -27.68 -39.03 37.11
C ARG A 30 -27.81 -39.43 35.65
N LEU A 31 -26.81 -40.16 35.20
CA LEU A 31 -26.84 -41.01 34.00
C LEU A 31 -25.97 -42.23 34.28
N SER A 32 -26.34 -42.95 35.34
CA SER A 32 -25.76 -44.23 35.73
C SER A 32 -26.86 -45.28 35.73
N SER A 33 -27.43 -45.56 34.56
CA SER A 33 -28.20 -46.79 34.29
C SER A 33 -28.76 -46.81 32.86
N LEU A 34 -27.89 -46.74 31.84
CA LEU A 34 -28.19 -47.17 30.45
C LEU A 34 -26.89 -47.23 29.63
N LEU A 35 -25.92 -48.00 30.13
CA LEU A 35 -24.83 -48.54 29.32
C LEU A 35 -24.82 -50.05 29.59
N GLN A 36 -25.84 -50.72 29.03
CA GLN A 36 -25.82 -52.15 28.83
C GLN A 36 -24.65 -52.47 27.88
N SER A 37 -23.63 -53.09 28.46
CA SER A 37 -22.75 -54.09 27.85
C SER A 37 -22.35 -53.87 26.38
N HIS A 38 -21.48 -52.88 26.14
CA HIS A 38 -20.45 -53.04 25.11
C HIS A 38 -19.08 -52.90 25.80
N PRO A 39 -18.13 -53.81 25.51
CA PRO A 39 -16.88 -53.86 26.26
C PRO A 39 -16.12 -52.55 26.04
N LYS A 40 -15.64 -51.94 27.14
CA LYS A 40 -14.88 -50.67 27.12
C LYS A 40 -13.67 -50.70 26.17
N THR A 41 -13.19 -51.91 25.84
CA THR A 41 -12.14 -52.17 24.86
C THR A 41 -12.54 -51.84 23.42
N SER A 42 -13.83 -51.95 23.06
CA SER A 42 -14.33 -51.65 21.70
C SER A 42 -14.35 -50.15 21.42
N LEU A 43 -14.76 -49.34 22.41
CA LEU A 43 -14.82 -47.88 22.24
C LEU A 43 -13.42 -47.24 22.21
N THR A 44 -12.49 -47.74 23.03
CA THR A 44 -11.09 -47.29 23.00
C THR A 44 -10.39 -47.76 21.74
N ALA A 45 -10.65 -48.98 21.26
CA ALA A 45 -10.14 -49.47 19.99
C ALA A 45 -10.68 -48.68 18.80
N LEU A 46 -11.97 -48.30 18.79
CA LEU A 46 -12.51 -47.43 17.74
C LEU A 46 -11.89 -46.04 17.76
N ALA A 47 -11.67 -45.46 18.94
CA ALA A 47 -11.04 -44.15 19.08
C ALA A 47 -9.56 -44.17 18.63
N THR A 48 -8.80 -45.20 19.02
CA THR A 48 -7.41 -45.36 18.56
C THR A 48 -7.37 -45.67 17.07
N LEU A 49 -8.26 -46.52 16.56
CA LEU A 49 -8.34 -46.81 15.12
C LEU A 49 -8.75 -45.58 14.32
N SER A 50 -9.66 -44.74 14.82
CA SER A 50 -10.04 -43.48 14.18
C SER A 50 -8.93 -42.44 14.23
N PHE A 51 -8.14 -42.41 15.31
CA PHE A 51 -6.96 -41.55 15.43
C PHE A 51 -5.84 -42.01 14.49
N ILE A 52 -5.60 -43.33 14.42
CA ILE A 52 -4.64 -43.96 13.53
C ILE A 52 -5.07 -43.77 12.07
N LEU A 53 -6.35 -44.00 11.73
CA LEU A 53 -6.89 -43.68 10.42
C LEU A 53 -6.74 -42.18 10.13
N GLY A 54 -7.11 -41.30 11.05
CA GLY A 54 -6.91 -39.86 10.90
C GLY A 54 -5.45 -39.49 10.66
N TYR A 55 -4.50 -40.21 11.26
CA TYR A 55 -3.06 -40.03 11.04
C TYR A 55 -2.60 -40.53 9.67
N PHE A 56 -3.09 -41.68 9.22
CA PHE A 56 -2.75 -42.26 7.91
C PHE A 56 -3.49 -41.57 6.74
N PHE A 57 -4.68 -41.03 6.97
CA PHE A 57 -5.48 -40.30 5.99
C PHE A 57 -5.19 -38.79 5.98
N ARG A 58 -4.40 -38.27 6.94
CA ARG A 58 -3.86 -36.90 6.88
C ARG A 58 -2.59 -36.87 6.04
N THR A 59 -2.67 -37.37 4.82
CA THR A 59 -1.77 -36.94 3.75
C THR A 59 -2.22 -35.53 3.35
N GLN A 60 -1.82 -34.52 4.12
CA GLN A 60 -1.67 -33.19 3.54
C GLN A 60 -0.59 -33.36 2.47
N THR A 61 -1.01 -33.46 1.21
CA THR A 61 -0.14 -33.29 0.06
C THR A 61 0.20 -31.80 -0.01
N SER A 62 0.92 -31.27 0.98
CA SER A 62 1.64 -30.03 0.76
C SER A 62 2.71 -30.37 -0.26
N ASN A 63 2.73 -29.64 -1.36
CA ASN A 63 3.84 -29.65 -2.27
C ASN A 63 4.61 -28.36 -1.95
N PRO A 64 5.64 -28.42 -1.08
CA PRO A 64 6.30 -27.21 -0.59
C PRO A 64 6.86 -26.35 -1.71
N GLU A 65 7.23 -26.97 -2.83
CA GLU A 65 7.70 -26.26 -4.02
C GLU A 65 6.57 -25.51 -4.73
N LEU A 66 5.40 -26.14 -4.91
CA LEU A 66 4.23 -25.47 -5.47
C LEU A 66 3.72 -24.36 -4.55
N ASP A 67 3.66 -24.61 -3.24
CA ASP A 67 3.25 -23.61 -2.24
C ASP A 67 4.21 -22.43 -2.27
N LEU A 68 5.52 -22.69 -2.32
CA LEU A 68 6.55 -21.64 -2.44
C LEU A 68 6.40 -20.86 -3.76
N MET A 69 6.18 -21.54 -4.89
CA MET A 69 5.92 -20.89 -6.17
C MET A 69 4.68 -20.01 -6.12
N MET A 70 3.58 -20.49 -5.53
CA MET A 70 2.35 -19.71 -5.36
C MET A 70 2.55 -18.50 -4.44
N HIS A 71 3.37 -18.61 -3.39
CA HIS A 71 3.75 -17.49 -2.53
C HIS A 71 4.62 -16.43 -3.23
N HIS A 72 5.27 -16.79 -4.33
CA HIS A 72 6.05 -15.89 -5.17
C HIS A 72 5.32 -15.49 -6.47
N ASP A 73 4.07 -15.90 -6.65
CA ASP A 73 3.27 -15.52 -7.81
C ASP A 73 2.64 -14.13 -7.58
N PHE A 74 3.18 -13.12 -8.27
CA PHE A 74 2.65 -11.77 -8.28
C PHE A 74 1.66 -11.53 -9.45
N GLY A 75 1.17 -12.60 -10.08
CA GLY A 75 0.13 -12.56 -11.11
C GLY A 75 0.64 -12.26 -12.53
N GLY A 76 -0.30 -12.24 -13.48
CA GLY A 76 -0.05 -12.19 -14.92
C GLY A 76 0.25 -10.81 -15.51
N LYS A 77 0.36 -10.78 -16.85
CA LYS A 77 0.65 -9.58 -17.65
C LYS A 77 -0.40 -8.48 -17.42
N CYS A 78 0.08 -7.26 -17.19
CA CYS A 78 -0.74 -6.06 -17.15
C CYS A 78 -1.44 -5.80 -18.49
N ALA A 79 -2.44 -4.91 -18.48
CA ALA A 79 -3.13 -4.48 -19.69
C ALA A 79 -2.18 -3.77 -20.66
N THR A 80 -2.60 -3.63 -21.92
CA THR A 80 -1.80 -2.93 -22.94
C THR A 80 -1.48 -1.50 -22.48
N PRO A 81 -0.23 -1.02 -22.65
CA PRO A 81 0.14 0.32 -22.26
C PRO A 81 -0.76 1.38 -22.88
N VAL A 82 -1.29 2.28 -22.05
CA VAL A 82 -1.93 3.51 -22.53
C VAL A 82 -0.86 4.48 -23.01
N ASP A 83 -1.21 5.31 -24.00
CA ASP A 83 -0.32 6.37 -24.44
C ASP A 83 -0.03 7.34 -23.27
N SER A 84 1.23 7.77 -23.14
CA SER A 84 1.67 8.69 -22.09
C SER A 84 0.82 9.95 -21.96
N THR A 85 0.30 10.49 -23.07
CA THR A 85 -0.57 11.68 -23.10
C THR A 85 -1.94 11.45 -22.46
N HIS A 86 -2.37 10.19 -22.33
CA HIS A 86 -3.64 9.81 -21.71
C HIS A 86 -3.50 9.36 -20.26
N VAL A 87 -2.29 9.12 -19.74
CA VAL A 87 -2.05 8.61 -18.37
C VAL A 87 -2.76 9.46 -17.32
N ARG A 88 -2.62 10.79 -17.40
CA ARG A 88 -3.26 11.72 -16.47
C ARG A 88 -4.78 11.56 -16.46
N GLN A 89 -5.40 11.52 -17.64
CA GLN A 89 -6.85 11.40 -17.77
C GLN A 89 -7.35 10.03 -17.31
N THR A 90 -6.60 8.96 -17.61
CA THR A 90 -6.90 7.60 -17.11
C THR A 90 -6.96 7.59 -15.59
N VAL A 91 -5.94 8.15 -14.91
CA VAL A 91 -5.92 8.23 -13.44
C VAL A 91 -7.06 9.09 -12.91
N ILE A 92 -7.34 10.24 -13.52
CA ILE A 92 -8.47 11.11 -13.11
C ILE A 92 -9.81 10.38 -13.21
N ASN A 93 -10.01 9.60 -14.27
CA ASN A 93 -11.26 8.85 -14.47
C ASN A 93 -11.41 7.73 -13.44
N HIS A 94 -10.36 6.92 -13.23
CA HIS A 94 -10.44 5.74 -12.36
C HIS A 94 -10.36 6.06 -10.87
N VAL A 95 -9.59 7.07 -10.47
CA VAL A 95 -9.35 7.41 -9.06
C VAL A 95 -10.29 8.50 -8.57
N PHE A 96 -10.58 9.49 -9.42
CA PHE A 96 -11.31 10.70 -9.03
C PHE A 96 -12.65 10.87 -9.74
N ASN A 97 -13.12 9.84 -10.43
CA ASN A 97 -14.40 9.84 -11.16
C ASN A 97 -14.52 11.07 -12.10
N GLY A 98 -13.45 11.40 -12.82
CA GLY A 98 -13.41 12.53 -13.77
C GLY A 98 -13.17 13.90 -13.13
N THR A 99 -13.09 14.00 -11.80
CA THR A 99 -12.90 15.28 -11.08
C THR A 99 -11.41 15.59 -10.91
N ILE A 100 -11.01 16.84 -11.16
CA ILE A 100 -9.63 17.28 -10.90
C ILE A 100 -9.46 17.43 -9.37
N PRO A 101 -8.58 16.66 -8.71
CA PRO A 101 -8.53 16.60 -7.25
C PRO A 101 -8.05 17.90 -6.58
N PHE A 102 -7.39 18.78 -7.34
CA PHE A 102 -6.91 20.08 -6.86
C PHE A 102 -7.89 21.23 -7.08
N ASP A 103 -9.01 21.01 -7.77
CA ASP A 103 -9.99 22.09 -8.00
C ASP A 103 -10.58 22.56 -6.66
N LYS A 104 -10.55 23.88 -6.44
CA LYS A 104 -11.03 24.54 -5.20
C LYS A 104 -10.37 24.05 -3.89
N PHE A 105 -9.19 23.45 -3.97
CA PHE A 105 -8.38 23.11 -2.81
C PHE A 105 -7.61 24.35 -2.28
N PRO A 106 -7.42 24.51 -0.95
CA PRO A 106 -7.97 23.71 0.15
C PRO A 106 -9.40 24.11 0.54
N PRO A 107 -10.20 23.18 1.08
CA PRO A 107 -11.52 23.53 1.60
C PRO A 107 -11.40 24.45 2.84
N PRO A 108 -12.37 25.35 3.08
CA PRO A 108 -12.26 26.37 4.14
C PRO A 108 -12.01 25.81 5.55
N HIS A 109 -12.59 24.65 5.88
CA HIS A 109 -12.46 24.03 7.21
C HIS A 109 -11.08 23.38 7.44
N VAL A 110 -10.36 23.01 6.37
CA VAL A 110 -9.01 22.43 6.42
C VAL A 110 -7.93 23.50 6.38
N THR A 111 -8.18 24.59 5.66
CA THR A 111 -7.22 25.70 5.45
C THR A 111 -6.45 26.14 6.71
N PRO A 112 -7.08 26.38 7.89
CA PRO A 112 -6.35 26.84 9.07
C PRO A 112 -5.49 25.75 9.74
N LEU A 113 -5.62 24.50 9.30
CA LEU A 113 -4.89 23.35 9.83
C LEU A 113 -3.66 22.98 8.99
N LEU A 114 -3.55 23.56 7.78
CA LEU A 114 -2.47 23.27 6.85
C LEU A 114 -1.27 24.19 7.08
N HIS A 115 -0.09 23.62 6.94
CA HIS A 115 1.15 24.36 6.97
C HIS A 115 1.52 24.78 5.55
N LYS A 116 1.79 26.08 5.36
CA LYS A 116 2.17 26.60 4.04
C LYS A 116 3.50 26.08 3.52
N GLN A 117 4.48 25.89 4.41
CA GLN A 117 5.80 25.39 4.07
C GLN A 117 6.13 24.23 4.99
N TRP A 118 5.68 23.04 4.61
CA TRP A 118 5.99 21.83 5.36
C TRP A 118 6.17 20.61 4.48
N THR A 119 7.32 20.58 3.83
CA THR A 119 7.81 19.41 3.08
C THR A 119 8.76 18.63 3.98
N LYS A 120 8.31 17.51 4.53
CA LYS A 120 9.20 16.50 5.15
C LYS A 120 9.45 15.38 4.14
N GLY A 121 10.68 14.92 4.06
CA GLY A 121 11.09 13.77 3.27
C GLY A 121 12.59 13.51 3.47
N TRP A 122 12.95 12.24 3.50
CA TRP A 122 14.33 11.77 3.67
C TRP A 122 14.88 11.40 2.30
N GLY A 123 16.15 11.70 2.02
CA GLY A 123 16.75 11.43 0.70
C GLY A 123 16.15 12.21 -0.48
N SER A 124 15.10 13.03 -0.27
CA SER A 124 14.23 13.56 -1.32
C SER A 124 14.84 14.59 -2.28
N ASN A 125 16.08 15.03 -2.04
CA ASN A 125 16.82 15.96 -2.91
C ASN A 125 18.20 15.41 -3.32
N THR A 126 18.38 14.10 -3.24
CA THR A 126 19.65 13.45 -3.60
C THR A 126 19.85 13.42 -5.12
N ALA A 127 21.10 13.30 -5.56
CA ALA A 127 21.48 13.44 -6.97
C ALA A 127 20.90 12.34 -7.88
N VAL A 128 20.49 11.20 -7.34
CA VAL A 128 19.93 10.07 -8.10
C VAL A 128 18.74 10.49 -8.96
N PHE A 129 17.86 11.36 -8.45
CA PHE A 129 16.69 11.84 -9.17
C PHE A 129 17.08 12.58 -10.44
N GLU A 130 18.02 13.53 -10.33
CA GLU A 130 18.51 14.28 -11.49
C GLU A 130 19.26 13.37 -12.47
N HIS A 131 20.10 12.46 -11.98
CA HIS A 131 20.82 11.50 -12.81
C HIS A 131 19.86 10.65 -13.64
N LEU A 132 18.85 10.05 -13.00
CA LEU A 132 17.89 9.18 -13.65
C LEU A 132 16.96 9.96 -14.58
N ILE A 133 16.42 11.11 -14.17
CA ILE A 133 15.55 11.94 -15.02
C ILE A 133 16.28 12.43 -16.27
N ARG A 134 17.56 12.82 -16.16
CA ARG A 134 18.36 13.20 -17.33
C ARG A 134 18.61 12.02 -18.26
N GLN A 135 18.86 10.84 -17.70
CA GLN A 135 19.12 9.62 -18.46
C GLN A 135 17.87 9.11 -19.18
N THR A 136 16.73 9.03 -18.49
CA THR A 136 15.51 8.39 -19.01
C THR A 136 14.56 9.37 -19.69
N ARG A 137 14.63 10.67 -19.37
CA ARG A 137 13.70 11.72 -19.85
C ARG A 137 12.23 11.26 -19.74
N PRO A 138 11.78 10.87 -18.53
CA PRO A 138 10.58 10.08 -18.34
C PRO A 138 9.32 10.86 -18.74
N LYS A 139 8.35 10.18 -19.36
CA LYS A 139 6.99 10.69 -19.57
C LYS A 139 6.11 10.42 -18.37
N THR A 140 6.30 9.27 -17.73
CA THR A 140 5.59 8.91 -16.50
C THR A 140 6.60 8.49 -15.42
N ILE A 141 6.48 9.10 -14.24
CA ILE A 141 7.17 8.66 -13.02
C ILE A 141 6.13 8.11 -12.05
N ILE A 142 6.40 6.96 -11.43
CA ILE A 142 5.56 6.39 -10.36
C ILE A 142 6.41 6.36 -9.09
N GLU A 143 5.91 6.95 -8.01
CA GLU A 143 6.57 6.97 -6.70
C GLU A 143 5.69 6.25 -5.68
N ILE A 144 6.22 5.20 -5.05
CA ILE A 144 5.54 4.41 -4.02
C ILE A 144 6.07 4.84 -2.65
N GLY A 145 5.20 5.40 -1.81
CA GLY A 145 5.55 5.97 -0.50
C GLY A 145 5.87 7.46 -0.56
N THR A 146 4.99 8.27 -1.16
CA THR A 146 5.28 9.71 -1.38
C THR A 146 5.27 10.56 -0.10
N PHE A 147 4.60 10.10 0.95
CA PHE A 147 4.38 10.84 2.19
C PHE A 147 3.87 12.29 1.97
N LEU A 148 4.68 13.31 2.27
CA LEU A 148 4.35 14.73 2.07
C LEU A 148 4.80 15.29 0.71
N GLY A 149 5.33 14.44 -0.19
CA GLY A 149 5.63 14.78 -1.58
C GLY A 149 6.93 15.56 -1.77
N ALA A 150 7.90 15.44 -0.87
CA ALA A 150 9.15 16.18 -0.98
C ALA A 150 9.95 15.77 -2.24
N SER A 151 10.08 14.47 -2.51
CA SER A 151 10.74 13.91 -3.70
C SER A 151 9.91 14.16 -4.96
N ALA A 152 8.59 13.93 -4.93
CA ALA A 152 7.69 14.27 -6.02
C ALA A 152 7.80 15.74 -6.49
N THR A 153 7.78 16.69 -5.56
CA THR A 153 7.90 18.13 -5.89
C THR A 153 9.30 18.50 -6.37
N HIS A 154 10.34 17.81 -5.90
CA HIS A 154 11.69 17.92 -6.45
C HIS A 154 11.76 17.40 -7.90
N MET A 155 11.24 16.20 -8.16
CA MET A 155 11.17 15.62 -9.50
C MET A 155 10.37 16.51 -10.46
N ALA A 156 9.25 17.08 -10.03
CA ALA A 156 8.46 18.02 -10.83
C ALA A 156 9.24 19.28 -11.21
N ARG A 157 10.10 19.78 -10.31
CA ARG A 157 11.00 20.89 -10.63
C ARG A 157 12.05 20.47 -11.65
N LEU A 158 12.72 19.35 -11.44
CA LEU A 158 13.75 18.83 -12.35
C LEU A 158 13.21 18.60 -13.77
N THR A 159 12.05 17.96 -13.91
CA THR A 159 11.43 17.69 -15.21
C THR A 159 11.04 18.99 -15.92
N ARG A 160 10.46 19.95 -15.19
CA ARG A 160 10.14 21.29 -15.71
C ARG A 160 11.39 22.04 -16.18
N ASP A 161 12.45 22.05 -15.39
CA ASP A 161 13.71 22.73 -15.73
C ASP A 161 14.37 22.11 -16.97
N LEU A 162 14.11 20.83 -17.24
CA LEU A 162 14.54 20.11 -18.44
C LEU A 162 13.56 20.20 -19.63
N GLY A 163 12.47 20.96 -19.49
CA GLY A 163 11.44 21.11 -20.51
C GLY A 163 10.67 19.82 -20.82
N LEU A 164 10.56 18.93 -19.84
CA LEU A 164 9.82 17.67 -19.97
C LEU A 164 8.36 17.88 -19.57
N ASP A 165 7.46 17.32 -20.38
CA ASP A 165 6.07 17.11 -20.01
C ASP A 165 5.94 15.73 -19.36
N THR A 166 6.15 15.69 -18.05
CA THR A 166 6.20 14.46 -17.24
C THR A 166 5.02 14.42 -16.27
N GLN A 167 4.29 13.31 -16.26
CA GLN A 167 3.28 13.00 -15.25
C GLN A 167 3.90 12.17 -14.12
N ILE A 168 3.81 12.66 -12.89
CA ILE A 168 4.27 12.00 -11.67
C ILE A 168 3.04 11.47 -10.93
N LEU A 169 3.03 10.17 -10.63
CA LEU A 169 1.97 9.47 -9.93
C LEU A 169 2.48 9.05 -8.55
N CYS A 170 1.95 9.69 -7.52
CA CYS A 170 2.35 9.49 -6.13
C CYS A 170 1.39 8.52 -5.43
N ILE A 171 1.89 7.37 -5.00
CA ILE A 171 1.11 6.34 -4.30
C ILE A 171 1.44 6.40 -2.81
N ASP A 172 0.42 6.56 -1.98
CA ASP A 172 0.50 6.51 -0.52
C ASP A 172 -0.91 6.32 0.03
N ASP A 173 -1.09 5.67 1.18
CA ASP A 173 -2.41 5.61 1.82
C ASP A 173 -2.74 6.90 2.62
N PHE A 174 -1.73 7.75 2.78
CA PHE A 174 -1.71 9.00 3.53
C PHE A 174 -2.21 8.84 4.97
N ARG A 175 -1.94 7.69 5.59
CA ARG A 175 -2.26 7.39 7.00
C ARG A 175 -1.05 7.45 7.90
N GLY A 176 0.15 7.39 7.34
CA GLY A 176 1.40 7.30 8.10
C GLY A 176 1.58 5.89 8.67
N TRP A 177 2.40 5.76 9.69
CA TRP A 177 2.68 4.48 10.37
C TRP A 177 2.21 4.51 11.83
N PRO A 178 2.06 3.33 12.48
CA PRO A 178 1.80 3.27 13.91
C PRO A 178 2.86 4.07 14.69
N GLY A 179 2.43 5.05 15.47
CA GLY A 179 3.30 5.95 16.24
C GLY A 179 3.70 7.24 15.52
N TYR A 180 3.28 7.47 14.27
CA TYR A 180 3.53 8.75 13.57
C TYR A 180 3.03 9.97 14.35
N TYR A 181 1.89 9.83 15.03
CA TYR A 181 1.24 10.90 15.78
C TYR A 181 1.69 11.02 17.24
N ASP A 182 2.66 10.21 17.67
CA ASP A 182 3.20 10.28 19.02
C ASP A 182 4.14 11.49 19.21
N ASP A 183 4.64 12.06 18.10
CA ASP A 183 5.43 13.29 18.08
C ASP A 183 4.53 14.53 18.19
N GLU A 184 4.81 15.41 19.15
CA GLU A 184 4.15 16.71 19.31
C GLU A 184 4.25 17.61 18.06
N LYS A 185 5.22 17.35 17.17
CA LYS A 185 5.42 18.03 15.89
C LYS A 185 4.82 17.29 14.69
N SER A 186 3.92 16.34 14.92
CA SER A 186 3.13 15.68 13.87
C SER A 186 1.97 16.57 13.39
N LEU A 187 1.38 16.22 12.25
CA LEU A 187 0.13 16.85 11.81
C LEU A 187 -0.99 16.54 12.82
N LYS A 188 -1.91 17.48 12.98
CA LYS A 188 -3.11 17.23 13.79
C LYS A 188 -4.01 16.23 13.08
N MET A 189 -4.63 15.34 13.85
CA MET A 189 -5.79 14.58 13.36
C MET A 189 -7.06 15.42 13.43
N VAL A 190 -7.98 15.20 12.50
CA VAL A 190 -9.34 15.76 12.54
C VAL A 190 -10.32 14.61 12.64
N ASN A 191 -11.04 14.50 13.77
CA ASN A 191 -11.96 13.39 14.05
C ASN A 191 -11.33 11.99 13.91
N GLY A 192 -10.04 11.87 14.23
CA GLY A 192 -9.28 10.63 14.10
C GLY A 192 -8.76 10.33 12.69
N ASP A 193 -9.00 11.22 11.72
CA ASP A 193 -8.44 11.09 10.38
C ASP A 193 -7.13 11.87 10.22
N SER A 194 -6.28 11.33 9.34
CA SER A 194 -4.98 11.87 8.99
C SER A 194 -5.11 13.11 8.12
N MET A 195 -4.32 14.15 8.41
CA MET A 195 -4.22 15.33 7.56
C MET A 195 -3.09 15.23 6.51
N LEU A 196 -2.41 14.08 6.41
CA LEU A 196 -1.27 13.89 5.51
C LEU A 196 -1.64 14.13 4.05
N LEU A 197 -2.77 13.63 3.58
CA LEU A 197 -3.20 13.83 2.19
C LEU A 197 -3.40 15.32 1.89
N TYR A 198 -4.09 16.04 2.77
CA TYR A 198 -4.28 17.48 2.57
C TYR A 198 -2.96 18.26 2.67
N GLN A 199 -2.04 17.86 3.54
CA GLN A 199 -0.72 18.49 3.62
C GLN A 199 0.13 18.20 2.36
N PHE A 200 0.08 16.98 1.83
CA PHE A 200 0.66 16.64 0.53
C PHE A 200 0.10 17.53 -0.59
N MET A 201 -1.24 17.62 -0.67
CA MET A 201 -1.91 18.46 -1.68
C MET A 201 -1.51 19.94 -1.55
N GLN A 202 -1.38 20.46 -0.33
CA GLN A 202 -0.88 21.80 -0.08
C GLN A 202 0.53 22.00 -0.62
N ASN A 203 1.44 21.03 -0.38
CA ASN A 203 2.81 21.10 -0.88
C ASN A 203 2.88 21.09 -2.42
N VAL A 204 2.01 20.32 -3.08
CA VAL A 204 1.90 20.30 -4.55
C VAL A 204 1.38 21.64 -5.10
N VAL A 205 0.39 22.24 -4.44
CA VAL A 205 -0.15 23.56 -4.82
C VAL A 205 0.89 24.66 -4.65
N GLU A 206 1.57 24.72 -3.51
CA GLU A 206 2.60 25.74 -3.22
C GLU A 206 3.79 25.68 -4.20
N THR A 207 4.07 24.51 -4.77
CA THR A 207 5.13 24.31 -5.77
C THR A 207 4.67 24.49 -7.23
N ASN A 208 3.40 24.87 -7.44
CA ASN A 208 2.76 24.99 -8.75
C ASN A 208 2.90 23.71 -9.60
N ALA A 209 2.77 22.54 -8.97
CA ALA A 209 2.99 21.24 -9.61
C ALA A 209 1.68 20.45 -9.85
N THR A 210 0.51 21.06 -9.65
CA THR A 210 -0.82 20.41 -9.78
C THR A 210 -1.10 19.85 -11.19
N GLY A 211 -0.45 20.41 -12.22
CA GLY A 211 -0.51 19.93 -13.60
C GLY A 211 0.34 18.68 -13.86
N SER A 212 1.41 18.47 -13.08
CA SER A 212 2.38 17.40 -13.29
C SER A 212 2.29 16.28 -12.26
N ILE A 213 1.72 16.53 -11.07
CA ILE A 213 1.58 15.55 -9.99
C ILE A 213 0.11 15.13 -9.85
N LEU A 214 -0.14 13.84 -9.69
CA LEU A 214 -1.39 13.28 -9.20
C LEU A 214 -1.08 12.30 -8.05
N PHE A 215 -2.01 12.16 -7.11
CA PHE A 215 -1.91 11.19 -6.04
C PHE A 215 -2.88 10.03 -6.23
N LEU A 216 -2.55 8.87 -5.66
CA LEU A 216 -3.37 7.68 -5.59
C LEU A 216 -3.46 7.29 -4.10
N PRO A 217 -4.54 7.65 -3.39
CA PRO A 217 -4.65 7.54 -1.94
C PRO A 217 -4.99 6.10 -1.50
N PHE A 218 -4.16 5.14 -1.88
CA PHE A 218 -4.35 3.71 -1.63
C PHE A 218 -3.04 3.09 -1.15
N SER A 219 -3.14 1.90 -0.54
CA SER A 219 -1.94 1.08 -0.28
C SER A 219 -1.19 0.76 -1.57
N ALA A 220 0.12 0.59 -1.47
CA ALA A 220 1.01 0.31 -2.60
C ALA A 220 0.48 -0.83 -3.49
N GLY A 221 0.17 -1.99 -2.92
CA GLY A 221 -0.37 -3.14 -3.66
C GLY A 221 -1.68 -2.84 -4.40
N THR A 222 -2.61 -2.09 -3.79
CA THR A 222 -3.89 -1.74 -4.41
C THR A 222 -3.70 -0.80 -5.60
N ALA A 223 -2.91 0.27 -5.41
CA ALA A 223 -2.64 1.24 -6.46
C ALA A 223 -1.88 0.60 -7.63
N LEU A 224 -0.84 -0.19 -7.35
CA LEU A 224 -0.04 -0.86 -8.39
C LEU A 224 -0.85 -1.90 -9.17
N SER A 225 -1.76 -2.63 -8.51
CA SER A 225 -2.70 -3.52 -9.23
C SER A 225 -3.62 -2.72 -10.16
N GLY A 226 -4.18 -1.61 -9.68
CA GLY A 226 -5.00 -0.72 -10.51
C GLY A 226 -4.24 -0.18 -11.71
N LEU A 227 -3.03 0.36 -11.52
CA LEU A 227 -2.19 0.86 -12.62
C LEU A 227 -1.89 -0.24 -13.65
N CYS A 228 -1.60 -1.46 -13.19
CA CYS A 228 -1.38 -2.63 -14.05
C CYS A 228 -2.64 -3.00 -14.87
N GLU A 229 -3.82 -2.98 -14.25
CA GLU A 229 -5.10 -3.24 -14.92
C GLU A 229 -5.48 -2.14 -15.92
N TRP A 230 -5.09 -0.89 -15.65
CA TRP A 230 -5.36 0.24 -16.53
C TRP A 230 -4.29 0.44 -17.62
N GLY A 231 -3.25 -0.40 -17.64
CA GLY A 231 -2.15 -0.28 -18.58
C GLY A 231 -1.31 0.98 -18.38
N VAL A 232 -1.24 1.51 -17.16
CA VAL A 232 -0.41 2.66 -16.81
C VAL A 232 0.96 2.18 -16.36
N TYR A 233 2.00 2.65 -17.04
CA TYR A 233 3.39 2.27 -16.79
C TYR A 233 4.26 3.49 -16.50
N GLY A 234 5.30 3.31 -15.68
CA GLY A 234 6.32 4.30 -15.39
C GLY A 234 7.60 4.05 -16.17
N ASP A 235 8.15 5.09 -16.79
CA ASP A 235 9.52 5.07 -17.33
C ASP A 235 10.57 5.10 -16.21
N LEU A 236 10.16 5.65 -15.06
CA LEU A 236 10.93 5.66 -13.83
C LEU A 236 9.99 5.31 -12.69
N VAL A 237 10.33 4.27 -11.91
CA VAL A 237 9.50 3.80 -10.78
C VAL A 237 10.36 3.77 -9.52
N GLU A 238 9.93 4.48 -8.49
CA GLU A 238 10.61 4.58 -7.19
C GLU A 238 9.85 3.80 -6.11
N VAL A 239 10.57 3.01 -5.30
CA VAL A 239 10.03 2.37 -4.09
C VAL A 239 10.69 2.99 -2.85
N ASP A 240 9.90 3.72 -2.05
CA ASP A 240 10.30 4.38 -0.80
C ASP A 240 9.16 4.30 0.24
N ALA A 241 8.71 3.08 0.57
CA ALA A 241 7.54 2.86 1.41
C ALA A 241 7.86 2.23 2.77
N ALA A 242 8.06 0.90 2.81
CA ALA A 242 8.25 0.15 4.05
C ALA A 242 9.68 -0.39 4.16
N HIS A 243 10.16 -0.50 5.40
CA HIS A 243 11.56 -0.87 5.67
C HIS A 243 11.75 -2.37 5.99
N ASP A 244 10.66 -3.12 6.17
CA ASP A 244 10.73 -4.56 6.41
C ASP A 244 10.79 -5.37 5.11
N PHE A 245 11.33 -6.58 5.20
CA PHE A 245 11.56 -7.43 4.04
C PHE A 245 10.29 -7.77 3.26
N HIS A 246 9.19 -8.11 3.92
CA HIS A 246 8.01 -8.63 3.22
C HIS A 246 7.27 -7.51 2.49
N SER A 247 7.14 -6.35 3.13
CA SER A 247 6.54 -5.19 2.50
C SER A 247 7.37 -4.70 1.32
N ALA A 248 8.69 -4.51 1.51
CA ALA A 248 9.60 -4.13 0.42
C ALA A 248 9.61 -5.17 -0.72
N TRP A 249 9.59 -6.46 -0.39
CA TRP A 249 9.50 -7.54 -1.37
C TRP A 249 8.24 -7.44 -2.23
N VAL A 250 7.09 -7.24 -1.60
CA VAL A 250 5.80 -7.10 -2.30
C VAL A 250 5.78 -5.85 -3.16
N ASP A 251 6.26 -4.72 -2.64
CA ASP A 251 6.27 -3.45 -3.36
C ASP A 251 7.20 -3.50 -4.58
N ILE A 252 8.41 -4.04 -4.45
CA ILE A 252 9.36 -4.19 -5.56
C ILE A 252 8.78 -5.08 -6.66
N ASN A 253 8.17 -6.22 -6.31
CA ASN A 253 7.59 -7.13 -7.30
C ASN A 253 6.40 -6.49 -8.02
N ASN A 254 5.53 -5.77 -7.31
CA ASN A 254 4.41 -5.07 -7.92
C ASN A 254 4.83 -3.85 -8.74
N ALA A 255 5.82 -3.09 -8.27
CA ALA A 255 6.40 -1.94 -8.98
C ALA A 255 7.02 -2.38 -10.32
N TYR A 256 7.70 -3.52 -10.35
CA TYR A 256 8.26 -4.07 -11.58
C TYR A 256 7.20 -4.41 -12.63
N LYS A 257 5.97 -4.77 -12.23
CA LYS A 257 4.89 -5.07 -13.18
C LYS A 257 4.44 -3.84 -13.98
N VAL A 258 4.50 -2.66 -13.36
CA VAL A 258 4.12 -1.38 -13.96
C VAL A 258 5.33 -0.61 -14.49
N LEU A 259 6.48 -1.27 -14.61
CA LEU A 259 7.67 -0.68 -15.22
C LEU A 259 7.57 -0.73 -16.75
N MET A 260 7.89 0.38 -17.42
CA MET A 260 7.86 0.46 -18.88
C MET A 260 8.73 -0.64 -19.51
N PRO A 261 8.17 -1.55 -20.31
CA PRO A 261 8.93 -2.68 -20.83
C PRO A 261 10.13 -2.24 -21.68
N GLY A 262 11.32 -2.78 -21.36
CA GLY A 262 12.55 -2.61 -22.14
C GLY A 262 13.28 -1.27 -21.97
N SER A 263 12.68 -0.28 -21.31
CA SER A 263 13.28 1.05 -21.13
C SER A 263 13.10 1.65 -19.74
N GLY A 264 12.16 1.13 -18.94
CA GLY A 264 11.91 1.64 -17.60
C GLY A 264 13.05 1.32 -16.63
N VAL A 265 13.27 2.22 -15.68
CA VAL A 265 14.22 2.03 -14.57
C VAL A 265 13.46 1.90 -13.25
N LEU A 266 13.72 0.81 -12.52
CA LEU A 266 13.23 0.60 -11.16
C LEU A 266 14.34 0.93 -10.17
N PHE A 267 14.06 1.83 -9.25
CA PHE A 267 14.96 2.26 -8.19
C PHE A 267 14.18 2.42 -6.89
N GLY A 268 14.88 2.67 -5.80
CA GLY A 268 14.24 2.95 -4.52
C GLY A 268 15.22 3.38 -3.46
N HIS A 269 14.68 3.81 -2.34
CA HIS A 269 15.43 4.36 -1.21
C HIS A 269 15.73 3.27 -0.17
N ASP A 270 16.18 3.68 1.02
CA ASP A 270 16.28 2.84 2.22
C ASP A 270 17.17 1.60 2.08
N TYR A 271 18.15 1.60 1.17
CA TYR A 271 19.09 0.48 1.02
C TYR A 271 19.86 0.13 2.31
N ALA A 272 19.98 1.11 3.21
CA ALA A 272 20.58 0.94 4.53
C ALA A 272 19.79 -0.03 5.43
N TRP A 273 18.48 -0.19 5.22
CA TRP A 273 17.64 -1.10 5.98
C TRP A 273 17.80 -2.53 5.47
N ASP A 274 18.11 -3.46 6.39
CA ASP A 274 18.37 -4.86 6.02
C ASP A 274 17.19 -5.53 5.31
N GLY A 275 15.95 -5.21 5.72
CA GLY A 275 14.74 -5.72 5.06
C GLY A 275 14.67 -5.34 3.58
N VAL A 276 14.83 -4.05 3.28
CA VAL A 276 14.86 -3.50 1.92
C VAL A 276 16.03 -4.09 1.13
N ARG A 277 17.24 -4.12 1.73
CA ARG A 277 18.44 -4.67 1.11
C ARG A 277 18.25 -6.14 0.71
N TYR A 278 17.70 -6.97 1.59
CA TYR A 278 17.47 -8.38 1.27
C TYR A 278 16.42 -8.55 0.18
N ALA A 279 15.36 -7.74 0.18
CA ALA A 279 14.32 -7.78 -0.84
C ALA A 279 14.87 -7.43 -2.23
N VAL A 280 15.62 -6.31 -2.37
CA VAL A 280 16.20 -5.90 -3.66
C VAL A 280 17.22 -6.92 -4.18
N HIS A 281 18.07 -7.47 -3.31
CA HIS A 281 19.05 -8.49 -3.69
C HIS A 281 18.41 -9.80 -4.13
N LEU A 282 17.36 -10.25 -3.44
CA LEU A 282 16.61 -11.42 -3.87
C LEU A 282 15.95 -11.18 -5.23
N PHE A 283 15.31 -10.02 -5.39
CA PHE A 283 14.60 -9.66 -6.61
C PHE A 283 15.57 -9.61 -7.81
N ALA A 284 16.69 -8.91 -7.65
CA ALA A 284 17.71 -8.78 -8.68
C ALA A 284 18.24 -10.16 -9.12
N ARG A 285 18.53 -11.07 -8.18
CA ARG A 285 18.97 -12.44 -8.50
C ARG A 285 17.91 -13.22 -9.29
N LEU A 286 16.64 -13.15 -8.90
CA LEU A 286 15.57 -13.87 -9.60
C LEU A 286 15.29 -13.32 -11.00
N LYS A 287 15.49 -12.02 -11.22
CA LYS A 287 15.31 -11.38 -12.53
C LYS A 287 16.58 -11.33 -13.38
N GLY A 288 17.73 -11.75 -12.85
CA GLY A 288 19.02 -11.64 -13.53
C GLY A 288 19.49 -10.19 -13.74
N LEU A 289 19.10 -9.30 -12.83
CA LEU A 289 19.45 -7.87 -12.84
C LEU A 289 20.63 -7.59 -11.92
N ASN A 290 21.30 -6.47 -12.16
CA ASN A 290 22.35 -5.94 -11.29
C ASN A 290 21.81 -4.81 -10.41
N ILE A 291 22.52 -4.54 -9.32
CA ILE A 291 22.22 -3.43 -8.40
C ILE A 291 23.37 -2.44 -8.45
N ARG A 292 23.07 -1.16 -8.64
CA ARG A 292 24.00 -0.05 -8.44
C ARG A 292 23.47 0.86 -7.35
N LEU A 293 24.36 1.40 -6.52
CA LEU A 293 24.00 2.40 -5.53
C LEU A 293 24.29 3.80 -6.06
N ASP A 294 23.39 4.73 -5.76
CA ASP A 294 23.55 6.17 -5.98
C ASP A 294 23.10 6.91 -4.72
N GLY A 295 24.06 7.23 -3.86
CA GLY A 295 23.79 7.69 -2.51
C GLY A 295 23.08 6.62 -1.66
N GLU A 296 21.94 6.98 -1.09
CA GLU A 296 21.10 6.12 -0.25
C GLU A 296 20.14 5.23 -1.08
N HIS A 297 20.11 5.42 -2.41
CA HIS A 297 19.21 4.72 -3.31
C HIS A 297 19.88 3.53 -4.00
N TRP A 298 19.09 2.49 -4.25
CA TRP A 298 19.43 1.38 -5.11
C TRP A 298 18.77 1.55 -6.48
N VAL A 299 19.46 1.14 -7.54
CA VAL A 299 18.99 1.19 -8.93
C VAL A 299 19.20 -0.18 -9.58
N LEU A 300 18.15 -0.73 -10.20
CA LEU A 300 18.20 -1.98 -10.96
C LEU A 300 18.48 -1.73 -12.45
N TYR A 301 19.34 -2.56 -13.05
CA TYR A 301 19.72 -2.49 -14.47
C TYR A 301 20.19 -3.83 -15.04
#